data_AF-A0A2G4QZS3-F1
#
_entry.id   AF-A0A2G4QZS3-F1
#
_cell.length_a   1.000
_cell.length_b   1.000
_cell.length_c   1.000
_cell.angle_alpha   90.00
_cell.angle_beta   90.00
_cell.angle_gamma   90.00
#
_symmetry.space_group_name_H-M   'P 1'
#
loop_
_entity.id
_entity.type
_entity.pdbx_description
1 polymer ?
#
loop_
_entity_poly.entity_id
_entity_poly.type
_entity_poly.pdbx_seq_one_letter_code
_entity_poly.pdbx_strand_id
1 'polypeptide(L)'
;MRKLEPRIRARVRKNIKGSLKEKLAGTILLCAIVPLAVCGYLFIVIVGTFFSTARVRQGVRALDHFVNASLFNGYAWESVSSHAWRERERKKWAKVVIKITDFFQKDHCKRANRREQPVVDFILSRKLEEQTIGK
;
A
#
# COMPACT_ATOMS: atom_id res chain seq x y z
N MET A 1 33.10 14.86 -27.81
CA MET A 1 32.35 13.76 -27.14
C MET A 1 33.30 12.63 -26.78
N ARG A 2 33.53 12.37 -25.48
CA ARG A 2 34.45 11.32 -25.01
C ARG A 2 33.80 9.94 -25.24
N LYS A 3 34.38 9.09 -26.10
CA LYS A 3 33.88 7.72 -26.33
C LYS A 3 33.98 6.94 -25.00
N LEU A 4 32.83 6.59 -24.42
CA LEU A 4 32.77 5.73 -23.24
C LEU A 4 33.46 4.39 -23.52
N GLU A 5 34.31 3.96 -22.58
CA GLU A 5 35.01 2.69 -22.66
C GLU A 5 34.03 1.52 -22.90
N PRO A 6 34.44 0.49 -23.66
CA PRO A 6 33.57 -0.65 -24.00
C PRO A 6 32.98 -1.32 -22.76
N ARG A 7 33.75 -1.41 -21.66
CA ARG A 7 33.31 -1.98 -20.38
C ARG A 7 32.20 -1.16 -19.72
N ILE A 8 32.32 0.17 -19.71
CA ILE A 8 31.31 1.08 -19.16
C ILE A 8 30.03 1.01 -19.99
N ARG A 9 30.17 0.99 -21.33
CA ARG A 9 29.04 0.87 -22.25
C ARG A 9 28.27 -0.45 -22.05
N ALA A 10 28.96 -1.56 -21.86
CA ALA A 10 28.34 -2.87 -21.61
C ALA A 10 27.57 -2.88 -20.27
N ARG A 11 28.14 -2.31 -19.20
CA ARG A 11 27.47 -2.19 -17.90
C ARG A 11 26.22 -1.31 -17.96
N VAL A 12 26.32 -0.14 -18.57
CA VAL A 12 25.17 0.77 -18.77
C VAL A 12 24.06 0.08 -19.56
N ARG A 13 24.40 -0.62 -20.65
CA ARG A 13 23.42 -1.34 -21.47
C ARG A 13 22.74 -2.49 -20.72
N LYS A 14 23.48 -3.22 -19.87
CA LYS A 14 22.92 -4.29 -19.01
C LYS A 14 21.93 -3.71 -18.01
N ASN A 15 22.27 -2.61 -17.33
CA ASN A 15 21.40 -1.96 -16.36
C ASN A 15 20.13 -1.38 -17.01
N ILE A 16 20.26 -0.72 -18.18
CA ILE A 16 19.11 -0.21 -18.94
C ILE A 16 18.18 -1.35 -19.37
N LYS A 17 18.73 -2.47 -19.86
CA LYS A 17 17.93 -3.65 -20.21
C LYS A 17 17.24 -4.27 -18.99
N GLY A 18 17.91 -4.33 -17.83
CA GLY A 18 17.32 -4.78 -16.57
C GLY A 18 16.13 -3.92 -16.15
N SER A 19 16.33 -2.61 -16.08
CA SER A 19 15.27 -1.64 -15.74
C SER A 19 14.09 -1.68 -16.72
N LEU A 20 14.35 -1.87 -18.02
CA LEU A 20 13.27 -1.99 -19.01
C LEU A 20 12.45 -3.27 -18.81
N LYS A 21 13.10 -4.40 -18.48
CA LYS A 21 12.40 -5.66 -18.18
C LYS A 21 11.53 -5.55 -16.93
N GLU A 22 12.02 -4.91 -15.87
CA GLU A 22 11.26 -4.66 -14.65
C GLU A 22 10.05 -3.77 -14.92
N LYS A 23 10.24 -2.68 -15.67
CA LYS A 23 9.15 -1.80 -16.08
C LYS A 23 8.11 -2.55 -16.91
N LEU A 24 8.53 -3.37 -17.88
CA LEU A 24 7.61 -4.14 -18.71
C LEU A 24 6.84 -5.20 -17.90
N ALA A 25 7.52 -5.94 -17.03
CA ALA A 25 6.87 -6.90 -16.14
C ALA A 25 5.85 -6.21 -15.23
N GLY A 26 6.22 -5.06 -14.66
CA GLY A 26 5.31 -4.22 -13.87
C GLY A 26 4.10 -3.74 -14.68
N THR A 27 4.30 -3.28 -15.91
CA THR A 27 3.20 -2.84 -16.79
C THR A 27 2.25 -3.98 -17.12
N ILE A 28 2.75 -5.16 -17.52
CA ILE A 28 1.90 -6.32 -17.82
C ILE A 28 1.10 -6.73 -16.58
N LEU A 29 1.76 -6.76 -15.42
CA LEU A 29 1.10 -7.07 -14.16
C LEU A 29 -0.02 -6.07 -13.84
N LEU A 30 0.23 -4.77 -14.02
CA LEU A 30 -0.77 -3.73 -13.80
C LEU A 30 -1.95 -3.84 -14.78
N CYS A 31 -1.70 -4.16 -16.05
CA CYS A 31 -2.77 -4.39 -17.03
C CYS A 31 -3.69 -5.54 -16.64
N ALA A 32 -3.19 -6.56 -15.93
CA ALA A 32 -4.01 -7.65 -15.41
C ALA A 32 -4.68 -7.30 -14.07
N ILE A 33 -3.94 -6.73 -13.12
CA ILE A 33 -4.43 -6.48 -11.75
C ILE A 33 -5.44 -5.34 -11.71
N VAL A 34 -5.24 -4.26 -12.47
CA VAL A 34 -6.13 -3.09 -12.39
C VAL A 34 -7.58 -3.43 -12.79
N PRO A 35 -7.86 -4.12 -13.90
CA PRO A 35 -9.22 -4.56 -14.22
C PRO A 35 -9.81 -5.47 -13.13
N LEU A 36 -9.02 -6.39 -12.58
CA LEU A 36 -9.48 -7.28 -11.50
C LEU A 36 -9.80 -6.50 -10.22
N ALA A 37 -9.02 -5.48 -9.89
CA ALA A 37 -9.28 -4.59 -8.76
C ALA A 37 -10.57 -3.78 -8.96
N VAL A 38 -10.85 -3.32 -10.19
CA VAL A 38 -12.13 -2.67 -10.53
C VAL A 38 -13.29 -3.64 -10.35
N CYS A 39 -13.19 -4.87 -10.85
CA CYS A 39 -14.20 -5.91 -10.64
C CYS A 39 -14.42 -6.21 -9.14
N GLY A 40 -13.34 -6.30 -8.37
CA GLY A 40 -13.39 -6.48 -6.92
C GLY A 40 -14.09 -5.32 -6.20
N TYR A 41 -13.82 -4.07 -6.62
CA TYR A 41 -14.50 -2.89 -6.11
C TYR A 41 -16.01 -2.92 -6.41
N LEU A 42 -16.39 -3.22 -7.66
CA LEU A 42 -17.80 -3.37 -8.04
C LEU A 42 -18.49 -4.46 -7.22
N PHE A 43 -17.82 -5.60 -7.02
CA PHE A 43 -18.32 -6.67 -6.16
C PHE A 43 -18.53 -6.21 -4.71
N ILE A 44 -17.56 -5.47 -4.13
CA ILE A 44 -17.68 -4.91 -2.78
C ILE A 44 -18.89 -3.96 -2.69
N VAL A 45 -19.08 -3.09 -3.68
CA VAL A 45 -20.21 -2.14 -3.71
C VAL A 45 -21.54 -2.90 -3.77
N ILE A 46 -21.70 -3.80 -4.76
CA ILE A 46 -22.97 -4.52 -4.96
C ILE A 46 -23.29 -5.41 -3.76
N VAL A 47 -22.34 -6.25 -3.32
CA VAL A 47 -22.57 -7.21 -2.23
C VAL A 47 -22.65 -6.52 -0.87
N GLY A 48 -21.88 -5.45 -0.65
CA GLY A 48 -21.91 -4.67 0.58
C GLY A 48 -23.21 -3.90 0.78
N THR A 49 -23.79 -3.37 -0.30
CA THR A 49 -25.03 -2.59 -0.25
C THR A 49 -26.28 -3.47 -0.22
N PHE A 50 -26.35 -4.53 -1.03
CA PHE A 50 -27.58 -5.31 -1.20
C PHE A 50 -27.61 -6.66 -0.48
N PHE A 51 -26.46 -7.16 -0.02
CA PHE A 51 -26.35 -8.52 0.51
C PHE A 51 -25.67 -8.55 1.89
N SER A 52 -24.40 -8.95 1.96
CA SER A 52 -23.71 -9.25 3.23
C SER A 52 -22.44 -8.42 3.40
N THR A 53 -22.46 -7.55 4.40
CA THR A 53 -21.27 -6.80 4.83
C THR A 53 -20.18 -7.72 5.37
N ALA A 54 -20.53 -8.89 5.92
CA ALA A 54 -19.55 -9.88 6.38
C ALA A 54 -18.74 -10.46 5.22
N ARG A 55 -19.38 -10.72 4.06
CA ARG A 55 -18.71 -11.27 2.87
C ARG A 55 -17.65 -10.32 2.31
N VAL A 56 -17.93 -9.01 2.31
CA VAL A 56 -17.05 -8.00 1.72
C VAL A 56 -16.06 -7.40 2.71
N ARG A 57 -16.19 -7.68 4.01
CA ARG A 57 -15.40 -7.05 5.08
C ARG A 57 -13.90 -7.13 4.86
N GLN A 58 -13.39 -8.31 4.49
CA GLN A 58 -11.97 -8.50 4.23
C GLN A 58 -11.50 -7.76 2.97
N GLY A 59 -12.36 -7.69 1.94
CA GLY A 59 -12.08 -6.92 0.73
C GLY A 59 -11.98 -5.42 1.02
N VAL A 60 -12.91 -4.87 1.82
CA VAL A 60 -12.87 -3.46 2.25
C VAL A 60 -11.61 -3.18 3.07
N ARG A 61 -11.22 -4.08 3.99
CA ARG A 61 -9.97 -3.94 4.76
C ARG A 61 -8.74 -3.97 3.86
N ALA A 62 -8.68 -4.89 2.89
CA ALA A 62 -7.57 -4.96 1.95
C ALA A 62 -7.48 -3.69 1.08
N LEU A 63 -8.61 -3.15 0.65
CA LEU A 63 -8.67 -1.89 -0.09
C LEU A 63 -8.18 -0.71 0.75
N ASP A 64 -8.59 -0.62 2.01
CA ASP A 64 -8.11 0.41 2.94
C ASP A 64 -6.58 0.33 3.15
N HIS A 65 -6.04 -0.86 3.34
CA HIS A 65 -4.60 -1.08 3.42
C HIS A 65 -3.86 -0.71 2.12
N PHE A 66 -4.44 -1.03 0.96
CA PHE A 66 -3.91 -0.61 -0.33
C PHE A 66 -3.89 0.91 -0.48
N VAL A 67 -4.98 1.60 -0.12
CA VAL A 67 -5.08 3.06 -0.11
C VAL A 67 -4.05 3.67 0.83
N ASN A 68 -3.88 3.10 2.03
CA ASN A 68 -2.87 3.54 2.99
C ASN A 68 -1.45 3.44 2.42
N ALA A 69 -1.11 2.28 1.85
CA ALA A 69 0.21 2.05 1.28
C ALA A 69 0.49 2.92 0.05
N SER A 70 -0.50 3.09 -0.83
CA SER A 70 -0.34 3.80 -2.10
C SER A 70 -0.42 5.32 -1.98
N LEU A 71 -1.33 5.87 -1.16
CA LEU A 71 -1.60 7.31 -1.09
C LEU A 71 -1.00 7.97 0.16
N PHE A 72 -0.92 7.25 1.27
CA PHE A 72 -0.49 7.79 2.56
C PHE A 72 0.93 7.38 2.95
N ASN A 73 1.62 6.61 2.09
CA ASN A 73 2.96 6.09 2.35
C ASN A 73 3.04 5.33 3.68
N GLY A 74 1.97 4.60 4.00
CA GLY A 74 1.91 3.71 5.15
C GLY A 74 2.35 2.31 4.82
N TYR A 75 2.30 1.44 5.83
CA TYR A 75 2.58 0.04 5.61
C TYR A 75 1.40 -0.69 4.96
N ALA A 76 1.68 -1.73 4.17
CA ALA A 76 0.65 -2.56 3.53
C ALA A 76 -0.17 -3.42 4.53
N TRP A 77 0.28 -3.50 5.78
CA TRP A 77 -0.32 -4.32 6.85
C TRP A 77 -1.02 -3.49 7.92
N GLU A 78 -1.35 -2.23 7.63
CA GLU A 78 -2.20 -1.41 8.49
C GLU A 78 -3.21 -0.58 7.70
N SER A 79 -4.30 -0.21 8.38
CA SER A 79 -5.32 0.71 7.90
C SER A 79 -4.85 2.17 7.82
N VAL A 80 -5.55 2.98 7.02
CA VAL A 80 -5.35 4.45 7.01
C VAL A 80 -5.58 5.03 8.41
N SER A 81 -6.55 4.50 9.14
CA SER A 81 -6.90 4.95 10.50
C SER A 81 -5.81 4.62 11.53
N SER A 82 -5.23 3.41 11.47
CA SER A 82 -4.09 3.05 12.31
C SER A 82 -2.90 3.96 12.03
N HIS A 83 -2.58 4.15 10.75
CA HIS A 83 -1.46 4.98 10.32
C HIS A 83 -1.66 6.45 10.73
N ALA A 84 -2.86 7.00 10.53
CA ALA A 84 -3.21 8.36 10.95
C ALA A 84 -2.97 8.57 12.44
N TRP A 85 -3.37 7.62 13.30
CA TRP A 85 -3.11 7.74 14.73
C TRP A 85 -1.61 7.80 15.08
N ARG A 86 -0.78 6.98 14.41
CA ARG A 86 0.67 6.98 14.62
C ARG A 86 1.32 8.28 14.14
N GLU A 87 0.85 8.84 13.03
CA GLU A 87 1.38 10.07 12.43
C GLU A 87 0.74 11.37 12.93
N ARG A 88 -0.20 11.29 13.87
CA ARG A 88 -1.05 12.42 14.30
C ARG A 88 -0.29 13.69 14.70
N GLU A 89 0.89 13.55 15.29
CA GLU A 89 1.70 14.69 15.73
C GLU A 89 2.52 15.30 14.57
N ARG A 90 2.83 14.50 13.54
CA ARG A 90 3.77 14.87 12.46
C ARG A 90 3.07 15.32 11.19
N LYS A 91 1.90 14.75 10.87
CA LYS A 91 1.25 14.94 9.56
C LYS A 91 -0.11 15.64 9.70
N LYS A 92 -0.31 16.72 8.93
CA LYS A 92 -1.59 17.47 8.93
C LYS A 92 -2.77 16.63 8.43
N TRP A 93 -2.55 15.80 7.41
CA TRP A 93 -3.60 14.90 6.88
C TRP A 93 -4.09 13.91 7.95
N ALA A 94 -3.20 13.45 8.83
CA ALA A 94 -3.55 12.52 9.89
C ALA A 94 -4.55 13.12 10.88
N LYS A 95 -4.36 14.41 11.23
CA LYS A 95 -5.33 15.15 12.06
C LYS A 95 -6.70 15.28 11.38
N VAL A 96 -6.73 15.46 10.06
CA VAL A 96 -7.98 15.50 9.28
C VAL A 96 -8.68 14.16 9.30
N VAL A 97 -7.96 13.05 9.05
CA VAL A 97 -8.52 11.69 9.11
C VAL A 97 -9.07 11.38 10.51
N ILE A 98 -8.33 11.73 11.57
CA ILE A 98 -8.78 11.54 12.95
C ILE A 98 -10.06 12.33 13.21
N LYS A 99 -10.10 13.62 12.83
CA LYS A 99 -11.29 14.46 13.02
C LYS A 99 -12.52 13.92 12.29
N ILE A 100 -12.36 13.48 11.04
CA ILE A 100 -13.47 12.92 10.23
C ILE A 100 -13.95 11.61 10.86
N THR A 101 -13.04 10.69 11.20
CA THR A 101 -13.42 9.39 11.74
C THR A 101 -14.00 9.48 13.16
N ASP A 102 -13.51 10.39 13.99
CA ASP A 102 -14.05 10.64 15.34
C ASP A 102 -15.47 11.21 15.32
N PHE A 103 -15.85 11.93 14.25
CA PHE A 103 -17.23 12.38 14.06
C PHE A 103 -18.20 11.20 13.91
N PHE A 104 -17.83 10.17 13.15
CA PHE A 104 -18.65 8.96 13.00
C PHE A 104 -18.53 8.02 14.19
N GLN A 105 -17.34 7.93 14.79
CA GLN A 105 -17.08 7.04 15.92
C GLN A 105 -15.92 7.57 16.77
N LYS A 106 -16.20 8.11 17.97
CA LYS A 106 -15.15 8.61 18.88
C LYS A 106 -14.00 7.61 19.08
N ASP A 107 -12.76 8.10 19.12
CA ASP A 107 -11.52 7.33 19.30
C ASP A 107 -11.32 6.22 18.25
N HIS A 108 -11.84 6.39 17.02
CA HIS A 108 -11.76 5.36 15.98
C HIS A 108 -10.30 5.03 15.64
N CYS A 109 -9.52 6.04 15.27
CA CYS A 109 -8.12 5.89 14.88
C CYS A 109 -7.26 5.32 16.03
N LYS A 110 -7.51 5.76 17.27
CA LYS A 110 -6.84 5.23 18.46
C LYS A 110 -7.06 3.74 18.65
N ARG A 111 -8.31 3.28 18.51
CA ARG A 111 -8.65 1.85 18.61
C ARG A 111 -8.09 1.03 17.44
N ALA A 112 -8.12 1.58 16.23
CA ALA A 112 -7.55 0.95 15.05
C ALA A 112 -6.05 0.71 15.26
N ASN A 113 -5.30 1.75 15.65
CA ASN A 113 -3.88 1.63 15.90
C ASN A 113 -3.55 0.66 17.04
N ARG A 114 -4.29 0.70 18.15
CA ARG A 114 -4.08 -0.26 19.25
C ARG A 114 -4.20 -1.74 18.80
N ARG A 115 -5.02 -2.04 17.79
CA ARG A 115 -5.21 -3.40 17.27
C ARG A 115 -4.17 -3.79 16.23
N GLU A 116 -3.73 -2.84 15.40
CA GLU A 116 -2.92 -3.11 14.21
C GLU A 116 -1.42 -2.84 14.43
N GLN A 117 -1.07 -1.97 15.39
CA GLN A 117 0.33 -1.66 15.72
C GLN A 117 1.15 -2.91 16.10
N PRO A 118 0.63 -3.90 16.87
CA PRO A 118 1.39 -5.12 17.14
C PRO A 118 1.78 -5.91 15.88
N VAL A 119 0.97 -5.87 14.82
CA VAL A 119 1.30 -6.50 13.54
C VAL A 119 2.41 -5.73 12.84
N VAL A 120 2.33 -4.39 12.88
CA VAL A 120 3.37 -3.52 12.34
C VAL A 120 4.70 -3.76 13.04
N ASP A 121 4.70 -3.74 14.37
CA ASP A 121 5.89 -3.94 15.18
C ASP A 121 6.50 -5.33 14.95
N PHE A 122 5.66 -6.35 14.78
CA PHE A 122 6.12 -7.69 14.45
C PHE A 122 6.85 -7.73 13.10
N ILE A 123 6.26 -7.17 12.05
CA ILE A 123 6.86 -7.17 10.71
C ILE A 123 8.20 -6.44 10.70
N LEU A 124 8.26 -5.25 11.30
CA LEU A 124 9.48 -4.45 11.40
C LEU A 124 10.56 -5.10 12.26
N SER A 125 10.19 -5.68 13.42
CA SER A 125 11.15 -6.36 14.29
C SER A 125 11.79 -7.59 13.64
N ARG A 126 11.10 -8.17 12.66
CA ARG A 126 11.54 -9.32 11.87
C ARG A 126 12.10 -8.95 10.49
N LYS A 127 12.11 -7.65 10.14
CA LYS A 127 12.61 -7.13 8.86
C LYS A 127 11.93 -7.77 7.64
N LEU A 128 10.66 -8.15 7.77
CA LEU A 128 9.94 -8.89 6.72
C LEU A 128 9.57 -8.00 5.52
N GLU A 129 9.66 -6.69 5.69
CA GLU A 129 9.47 -5.68 4.65
C GLU A 129 10.73 -5.39 3.83
N GLU A 130 11.90 -5.85 4.27
CA GLU A 130 13.15 -5.60 3.56
C GLU A 130 13.18 -6.32 2.21
N GLN A 131 13.68 -5.63 1.19
CA GLN A 131 13.85 -6.20 -0.14
C GLN A 131 14.78 -7.42 -0.11
N THR A 132 14.28 -8.56 -0.58
CA THR A 132 15.00 -9.84 -0.61
C THR A 132 15.76 -10.09 -1.92
N ILE A 133 15.32 -9.49 -3.03
CA ILE A 133 15.95 -9.63 -4.36
C ILE A 133 16.56 -8.30 -4.79
N GLY A 134 17.85 -8.29 -5.14
CA GLY A 134 18.53 -7.11 -5.71
C GLY A 134 19.25 -6.20 -4.71
N LYS A 135 19.56 -6.70 -3.52
CA LYS A 135 20.60 -6.14 -2.65
C LYS A 135 22.00 -6.55 -3.11
#